data_AF-A0A1X7UIZ6-F1
#
_entry.id   AF-A0A1X7UIZ6-F1
#
_cell.length_a   1.000
_cell.length_b   1.000
_cell.length_c   1.000
_cell.angle_alpha   90.00
_cell.angle_beta   90.00
_cell.angle_gamma   90.00
#
_symmetry.space_group_name_H-M   'P 1'
#
loop_
_entity.id
_entity.type
_entity.pdbx_description
1 polymer ?
#
loop_
_entity_poly.entity_id
_entity_poly.type
_entity_poly.pdbx_seq_one_letter_code
_entity_poly.pdbx_strand_id
1 'polypeptide(L)'
;MASSSTPPSPLDSSPREDLWAEWLEPLTKWQTFGLYLPGIKQKDIDKIEEDKTGVESRKMGLWTKWTGVYPPGTWTDVISALKRLKENALAADIEERLRKGKVFEIKSPPAVAPPPPSVDINKLRRIITEVIRTNYATFNKSLKDNIKQISREMFARGLLSESVKEYPSYDSLIREFEAGLNFKKSVKAIEEHCKKFIESVMTQKGPPESHAREIAEEWREEVLKTLHFEFNVL
;
A
#
# COMPACT_ATOMS: atom_id res chain seq x y z
N MET A 1 -38.61 -3.78 28.94
CA MET A 1 -38.53 -2.92 27.74
C MET A 1 -37.23 -3.24 27.04
N ALA A 2 -37.26 -4.01 25.96
CA ALA A 2 -36.06 -4.27 25.17
C ALA A 2 -35.88 -3.09 24.22
N SER A 3 -34.86 -2.26 24.46
CA SER A 3 -34.45 -1.21 23.54
C SER A 3 -34.03 -1.86 22.23
N SER A 4 -34.84 -1.67 21.19
CA SER A 4 -34.51 -2.06 19.82
C SER A 4 -33.35 -1.18 19.33
N SER A 5 -32.12 -1.63 19.54
CA SER A 5 -30.95 -1.00 18.93
C SER A 5 -30.94 -1.34 17.44
N THR A 6 -31.51 -0.46 16.63
CA THR A 6 -31.31 -0.48 15.17
C THR A 6 -29.80 -0.53 14.90
N PRO A 7 -29.32 -1.46 14.05
CA PRO A 7 -27.89 -1.51 13.74
C PRO A 7 -27.42 -0.16 13.17
N PRO A 8 -26.27 0.36 13.61
CA PRO A 8 -25.77 1.66 13.17
C PRO A 8 -25.63 1.67 11.64
N SER A 9 -26.02 2.78 11.00
CA SER A 9 -25.93 2.87 9.55
C SER A 9 -24.45 2.93 9.14
N PRO A 10 -24.03 2.30 8.03
CA PRO A 10 -22.66 2.42 7.54
C PRO A 10 -22.23 3.86 7.27
N LEU A 11 -23.19 4.74 7.02
CA LEU A 11 -23.01 6.19 6.89
C LEU A 11 -22.51 6.84 8.19
N ASP A 12 -22.86 6.26 9.35
CA ASP A 12 -22.48 6.77 10.67
C ASP A 12 -21.11 6.26 11.12
N SER A 13 -20.41 5.49 10.27
CA SER A 13 -19.05 5.03 10.53
C SER A 13 -18.01 6.10 10.20
N SER A 14 -16.93 6.15 10.96
CA SER A 14 -15.82 7.06 10.71
C SER A 14 -14.97 6.61 9.52
N PRO A 15 -14.60 7.54 8.62
CA PRO A 15 -13.77 7.21 7.47
C PRO A 15 -12.35 6.85 7.90
N ARG A 16 -11.92 5.64 7.56
CA ARG A 16 -10.53 5.20 7.72
C ARG A 16 -9.61 5.95 6.75
N GLU A 17 -8.33 6.05 7.12
CA GLU A 17 -7.31 6.77 6.35
C GLU A 17 -7.17 6.27 4.91
N ASP A 18 -7.16 4.95 4.73
CA ASP A 18 -7.06 4.27 3.43
C ASP A 18 -8.23 4.62 2.51
N LEU A 19 -9.45 4.55 3.05
CA LEU A 19 -10.67 4.86 2.30
C LEU A 19 -10.80 6.35 1.98
N TRP A 20 -10.36 7.22 2.89
CA TRP A 20 -10.32 8.65 2.64
C TRP A 20 -9.43 8.98 1.43
N ALA A 21 -8.21 8.44 1.41
CA ALA A 21 -7.26 8.69 0.34
C ALA A 21 -7.76 8.18 -1.01
N GLU A 22 -8.28 6.95 -1.04
CA GLU A 22 -8.78 6.33 -2.27
C GLU A 22 -10.05 7.01 -2.78
N TRP A 23 -11.06 7.19 -1.94
CA TRP A 23 -12.38 7.60 -2.40
C TRP A 23 -12.49 9.10 -2.67
N LEU A 24 -11.57 9.90 -2.12
CA LEU A 24 -11.48 11.33 -2.43
C LEU A 24 -10.34 11.65 -3.41
N GLU A 25 -9.68 10.65 -4.03
CA GLU A 25 -8.71 10.87 -5.10
C GLU A 25 -9.24 11.83 -6.19
N PRO A 26 -10.47 11.69 -6.72
CA PRO A 26 -10.99 12.57 -7.77
C PRO A 26 -11.25 14.01 -7.33
N LEU A 27 -11.29 14.26 -6.02
CA LEU A 27 -11.61 15.56 -5.46
C LEU A 27 -10.42 16.53 -5.60
N THR A 28 -10.54 17.48 -6.52
CA THR A 28 -9.53 18.52 -6.74
C THR A 28 -9.75 19.77 -5.87
N LYS A 29 -11.00 20.11 -5.57
CA LYS A 29 -11.41 21.29 -4.77
C LYS A 29 -11.36 21.02 -3.25
N TRP A 30 -10.24 20.51 -2.79
CA TRP A 30 -10.08 20.02 -1.41
C TRP A 30 -10.24 21.12 -0.34
N GLN A 31 -9.86 22.37 -0.63
CA GLN A 31 -9.98 23.49 0.31
C GLN A 31 -11.44 23.81 0.63
N THR A 32 -12.26 24.02 -0.41
CA THR A 32 -13.69 24.33 -0.25
C THR A 32 -14.45 23.15 0.36
N PHE A 33 -14.10 21.92 -0.04
CA PHE A 33 -14.60 20.72 0.62
C PHE A 33 -14.27 20.71 2.12
N GLY A 34 -13.02 20.98 2.49
CA GLY A 34 -12.58 20.99 3.88
C GLY A 34 -13.34 21.98 4.75
N LEU A 35 -13.67 23.16 4.22
CA LEU A 35 -14.50 24.14 4.92
C LEU A 35 -15.95 23.69 5.16
N TYR A 36 -16.42 22.71 4.41
CA TYR A 36 -17.74 22.12 4.61
C TYR A 36 -17.74 20.96 5.61
N LEU A 37 -16.56 20.48 6.03
CA LEU A 37 -16.44 19.49 7.09
C LEU A 37 -16.65 20.16 8.47
N PRO A 38 -17.34 19.48 9.40
CA PRO A 38 -17.51 19.99 10.75
C PRO A 38 -16.18 20.24 11.46
N GLY A 39 -16.06 21.37 12.16
CA GLY A 39 -14.91 21.70 13.00
C GLY A 39 -13.69 22.26 12.25
N ILE A 40 -13.64 22.18 10.92
CA ILE A 40 -12.57 22.78 10.12
C ILE A 40 -12.83 24.27 9.92
N LYS A 41 -11.80 25.10 10.11
CA LYS A 41 -11.84 26.55 9.91
C LYS A 41 -10.88 26.97 8.80
N GLN A 42 -11.09 28.17 8.24
CA GLN A 42 -10.21 28.72 7.20
C GLN A 42 -8.74 28.71 7.59
N LYS A 43 -8.41 29.11 8.83
CA LYS A 43 -7.03 29.05 9.36
C LYS A 43 -6.38 27.67 9.29
N ASP A 44 -7.17 26.60 9.39
CA ASP A 44 -6.67 25.23 9.32
C ASP A 44 -6.38 24.84 7.86
N ILE A 45 -7.22 25.30 6.92
CA ILE A 45 -7.00 25.16 5.48
C ILE A 45 -5.76 25.92 5.03
N ASP A 46 -5.61 27.18 5.45
CA ASP A 46 -4.47 28.02 5.10
C ASP A 46 -3.16 27.39 5.58
N LYS A 47 -3.17 26.86 6.81
CA LYS A 47 -2.01 26.14 7.36
C LYS A 47 -1.68 24.88 6.56
N ILE A 48 -2.67 24.08 6.15
CA ILE A 48 -2.43 22.88 5.34
C ILE A 48 -1.89 23.24 3.94
N GLU A 49 -2.39 24.33 3.35
CA GLU A 49 -1.92 24.84 2.06
C GLU A 49 -0.45 25.29 2.11
N GLU A 50 -0.04 25.93 3.21
CA GLU A 50 1.34 26.36 3.49
C GLU A 50 2.27 25.16 3.79
N ASP A 51 1.85 24.28 4.71
CA ASP A 51 2.69 23.19 5.22
C ASP A 51 2.90 22.05 4.19
N LYS A 52 2.02 21.92 3.20
CA LYS A 52 1.99 20.76 2.29
C LYS A 52 1.97 21.15 0.83
N THR A 53 2.72 20.42 0.02
CA THR A 53 2.75 20.55 -1.43
C THR A 53 2.01 19.39 -2.11
N GLY A 54 1.21 19.72 -3.12
CA GLY A 54 0.42 18.74 -3.86
C GLY A 54 -0.94 18.42 -3.24
N VAL A 55 -1.92 18.20 -4.12
CA VAL A 55 -3.34 18.04 -3.76
C VAL A 55 -3.59 16.80 -2.87
N GLU A 56 -2.91 15.68 -3.13
CA GLU A 56 -3.04 14.46 -2.32
C GLU A 56 -2.49 14.63 -0.89
N SER A 57 -1.29 15.20 -0.75
CA SER A 57 -0.70 15.48 0.57
C SER A 57 -1.57 16.44 1.38
N ARG A 58 -2.19 17.43 0.71
CA ARG A 58 -3.12 18.39 1.33
C ARG A 58 -4.42 17.73 1.77
N LYS A 59 -5.02 16.86 0.94
CA LYS A 59 -6.18 16.03 1.34
C LYS A 59 -5.89 15.14 2.54
N MET A 60 -4.68 14.58 2.64
CA MET A 60 -4.26 13.83 3.82
C MET A 60 -4.06 14.72 5.05
N GLY A 61 -3.48 15.91 4.87
CA GLY A 61 -3.39 16.91 5.94
C GLY A 61 -4.76 17.30 6.49
N LEU A 62 -5.74 17.47 5.60
CA LEU A 62 -7.12 17.75 5.97
C LEU A 62 -7.74 16.62 6.79
N TRP A 63 -7.54 15.36 6.39
CA TRP A 63 -8.02 14.21 7.16
C TRP A 63 -7.45 14.17 8.57
N THR A 64 -6.11 14.24 8.71
CA THR A 64 -5.45 14.21 10.02
C THR A 64 -5.94 15.34 10.92
N LYS A 65 -6.14 16.53 10.34
CA LYS A 65 -6.65 17.68 11.08
C LYS A 65 -8.10 17.47 11.50
N TRP A 66 -8.95 17.03 10.58
CA TRP A 66 -10.38 16.87 10.80
C TRP A 66 -10.69 15.79 11.84
N THR A 67 -10.04 14.63 11.77
CA THR A 67 -10.21 13.55 12.77
C THR A 67 -9.69 13.96 14.15
N GLY A 68 -8.71 14.86 14.21
CA GLY A 68 -8.21 15.42 15.47
C GLY A 68 -9.13 16.47 16.11
N VAL A 69 -9.86 17.27 15.33
CA VAL A 69 -10.74 18.35 15.85
C VAL A 69 -12.20 17.93 15.95
N TYR A 70 -12.61 16.92 15.20
CA TYR A 70 -13.96 16.38 15.17
C TYR A 70 -13.91 14.83 15.14
N PRO A 71 -13.57 14.19 16.28
CA PRO A 71 -13.47 12.73 16.38
C PRO A 71 -14.72 11.94 16.01
N PRO A 72 -15.98 12.42 16.23
CA PRO A 72 -17.16 11.68 15.79
C PRO A 72 -17.40 11.79 14.27
N GLY A 73 -16.46 12.35 13.49
CA GLY A 73 -16.60 12.52 12.05
C GLY A 73 -17.01 11.22 11.35
N THR A 74 -18.06 11.31 10.55
CA THR A 74 -18.71 10.19 9.86
C THR A 74 -18.68 10.35 8.35
N TRP A 75 -18.98 9.27 7.62
CA TRP A 75 -19.24 9.37 6.18
C TRP A 75 -20.44 10.28 5.86
N THR A 76 -21.44 10.37 6.73
CA THR A 76 -22.54 11.34 6.60
C THR A 76 -22.03 12.77 6.49
N ASP A 77 -21.04 13.14 7.29
CA ASP A 77 -20.43 14.48 7.26
C ASP A 77 -19.68 14.71 5.94
N VAL A 78 -18.91 13.71 5.49
CA VAL A 78 -18.16 13.74 4.22
C VAL A 78 -19.10 13.88 3.02
N ILE A 79 -20.13 13.05 2.96
CA ILE A 79 -21.13 13.06 1.89
C ILE A 79 -21.88 14.39 1.88
N SER A 80 -22.25 14.91 3.05
CA SER A 80 -22.90 16.22 3.16
C SER A 80 -22.00 17.33 2.66
N ALA A 81 -20.70 17.31 3.00
CA ALA A 81 -19.72 18.27 2.50
C ALA A 81 -19.55 18.18 0.97
N LEU A 82 -19.49 16.98 0.41
CA LEU A 82 -19.42 16.76 -1.05
C LEU A 82 -20.67 17.29 -1.77
N LYS A 83 -21.87 17.02 -1.24
CA LYS A 83 -23.13 17.54 -1.79
C LYS A 83 -23.20 19.06 -1.75
N ARG A 84 -22.71 19.69 -0.67
CA ARG A 84 -22.59 21.16 -0.58
C ARG A 84 -21.62 21.73 -1.61
N LEU A 85 -20.55 21.01 -1.91
CA LEU A 85 -19.60 21.34 -2.97
C LEU A 85 -20.16 21.07 -4.39
N LYS A 86 -21.33 20.45 -4.50
CA LYS A 86 -21.95 19.97 -5.75
C LYS A 86 -21.19 18.83 -6.42
N GLU A 87 -20.35 18.12 -5.68
CA GLU A 87 -19.69 16.87 -6.12
C GLU A 87 -20.65 15.68 -5.95
N ASN A 88 -21.85 15.80 -6.53
CA ASN A 88 -22.95 14.84 -6.30
C ASN A 88 -22.64 13.44 -6.83
N ALA A 89 -21.88 13.34 -7.92
CA ALA A 89 -21.46 12.06 -8.48
C ALA A 89 -20.51 11.32 -7.53
N LEU A 90 -19.56 12.03 -6.93
CA LEU A 90 -18.62 11.47 -5.95
C LEU A 90 -19.34 11.10 -4.65
N ALA A 91 -20.27 11.95 -4.19
CA ALA A 91 -21.09 11.66 -3.03
C ALA A 91 -21.94 10.39 -3.23
N ALA A 92 -22.58 10.25 -4.40
CA ALA A 92 -23.38 9.08 -4.75
C ALA A 92 -22.53 7.81 -4.90
N ASP A 93 -21.33 7.90 -5.46
CA ASP A 93 -20.39 6.77 -5.54
C ASP A 93 -20.00 6.27 -4.14
N ILE A 94 -19.67 7.18 -3.22
CA ILE A 94 -19.35 6.84 -1.83
C ILE A 94 -20.56 6.24 -1.10
N GLU A 95 -21.75 6.83 -1.25
CA GLU A 95 -22.99 6.29 -0.69
C GLU A 95 -23.24 4.85 -1.19
N GLU A 96 -23.05 4.61 -2.49
CA GLU A 96 -23.24 3.30 -3.09
C GLU A 96 -22.19 2.29 -2.63
N ARG A 97 -20.93 2.70 -2.47
CA ARG A 97 -19.86 1.87 -1.89
C ARG A 97 -20.18 1.45 -0.45
N LEU A 98 -20.67 2.39 0.36
CA LEU A 98 -21.09 2.11 1.75
C LEU A 98 -22.34 1.22 1.80
N ARG A 99 -23.28 1.41 0.87
CA ARG A 99 -24.48 0.57 0.75
C ARG A 99 -24.14 -0.86 0.33
N LYS A 100 -23.25 -1.04 -0.65
CA LYS A 100 -22.74 -2.36 -1.08
C LYS A 100 -21.87 -3.02 0.00
N GLY A 101 -21.11 -2.23 0.76
CA GLY A 101 -20.32 -2.70 1.90
C GLY A 101 -21.15 -3.30 3.05
N LYS A 102 -22.46 -3.00 3.11
CA LYS A 102 -23.41 -3.55 4.12
C LYS A 102 -23.77 -5.04 3.90
N VAL A 103 -23.27 -5.68 2.84
CA VAL A 103 -23.50 -7.12 2.56
C VAL A 103 -22.58 -8.03 3.40
N PHE A 104 -21.61 -7.48 4.12
CA PHE A 104 -20.54 -8.25 4.78
C PHE A 104 -20.54 -8.26 6.33
N GLU A 105 -21.68 -8.28 7.02
CA GLU A 105 -21.67 -8.74 8.42
C GLU A 105 -23.06 -9.18 8.91
N ILE A 106 -23.25 -10.49 9.15
CA ILE A 106 -23.63 -11.12 10.43
C ILE A 106 -23.72 -12.66 10.19
N LYS A 107 -22.84 -13.41 10.91
CA LYS A 107 -22.74 -14.87 11.18
C LYS A 107 -21.56 -15.60 10.52
N SER A 108 -20.68 -16.11 11.38
CA SER A 108 -19.89 -17.32 11.11
C SER A 108 -20.80 -18.58 11.12
N PRO A 109 -20.43 -19.72 10.50
CA PRO A 109 -20.79 -20.10 9.12
C PRO A 109 -21.72 -21.36 9.08
N PRO A 110 -22.25 -21.82 7.91
CA PRO A 110 -21.45 -22.42 6.83
C PRO A 110 -21.68 -21.85 5.41
N ALA A 111 -20.56 -21.67 4.70
CA ALA A 111 -20.29 -21.77 3.26
C ALA A 111 -21.25 -21.15 2.21
N VAL A 112 -20.96 -19.89 1.80
CA VAL A 112 -20.81 -19.45 0.38
C VAL A 112 -19.73 -18.34 0.35
N ALA A 113 -18.85 -18.35 -0.66
CA ALA A 113 -17.45 -17.90 -0.64
C ALA A 113 -17.17 -16.40 -0.29
N PRO A 114 -16.05 -16.12 0.42
CA PRO A 114 -15.61 -14.77 0.78
C PRO A 114 -15.10 -13.95 -0.44
N PRO A 115 -15.14 -12.61 -0.40
CA PRO A 115 -14.32 -11.80 -1.29
C PRO A 115 -12.85 -12.16 -1.01
N PRO A 116 -12.00 -12.23 -2.04
CA PRO A 116 -10.64 -12.74 -1.86
C PRO A 116 -9.97 -11.96 -0.74
N PRO A 117 -9.28 -12.64 0.19
CA PRO A 117 -8.59 -11.96 1.28
C PRO A 117 -7.69 -10.88 0.67
N SER A 118 -7.90 -9.63 1.07
CA SER A 118 -6.96 -8.57 0.74
C SER A 118 -5.61 -9.01 1.28
N VAL A 119 -4.68 -9.30 0.38
CA VAL A 119 -3.34 -9.77 0.74
C VAL A 119 -2.73 -8.77 1.73
N ASP A 120 -2.33 -9.26 2.90
CA ASP A 120 -1.60 -8.43 3.87
C ASP A 120 -0.23 -8.07 3.29
N ILE A 121 -0.14 -6.86 2.73
CA ILE A 121 1.06 -6.33 2.10
C ILE A 121 2.24 -6.28 3.07
N ASN A 122 2.00 -6.02 4.36
CA ASN A 122 3.08 -6.00 5.35
C ASN A 122 3.60 -7.41 5.62
N LYS A 123 2.70 -8.40 5.67
CA LYS A 123 3.09 -9.81 5.79
C LYS A 123 3.82 -10.29 4.54
N LEU A 124 3.40 -9.88 3.35
CA LEU A 124 4.10 -10.17 2.09
C LEU A 124 5.54 -9.60 2.10
N ARG A 125 5.71 -8.32 2.46
CA ARG A 125 7.04 -7.71 2.58
C ARG A 125 7.94 -8.48 3.55
N ARG A 126 7.39 -8.90 4.69
CA ARG A 126 8.12 -9.70 5.69
C ARG A 126 8.58 -11.03 5.12
N ILE A 127 7.71 -11.78 4.43
CA ILE A 127 8.09 -13.05 3.79
C ILE A 127 9.26 -12.84 2.84
N ILE A 128 9.18 -11.82 1.98
CA ILE A 128 10.22 -11.51 0.99
C ILE A 128 11.56 -11.23 1.68
N THR A 129 11.56 -10.39 2.73
CA THR A 129 12.79 -10.06 3.47
C THR A 129 13.35 -11.25 4.24
N GLU A 130 12.51 -12.10 4.83
CA GLU A 130 12.95 -13.25 5.62
C GLU A 130 13.58 -14.35 4.74
N VAL A 131 13.07 -14.58 3.53
CA VAL A 131 13.67 -15.52 2.57
C VAL A 131 15.08 -15.04 2.16
N ILE A 132 15.26 -13.75 1.86
CA ILE A 132 16.60 -13.20 1.55
C ILE A 132 17.56 -13.40 2.74
N ARG A 133 17.09 -13.12 3.96
CA ARG A 133 17.91 -13.25 5.18
C ARG A 133 18.32 -14.69 5.45
N THR A 134 17.40 -15.63 5.28
CA THR A 134 17.66 -17.06 5.48
C THR A 134 18.71 -17.57 4.48
N ASN A 135 18.70 -17.04 3.25
CA ASN A 135 19.66 -17.38 2.20
C ASN A 135 20.94 -16.55 2.19
N TYR A 136 21.15 -15.64 3.16
CA TYR A 136 22.19 -14.61 3.14
C TYR A 136 23.58 -15.16 2.81
N ALA A 137 24.07 -16.16 3.55
CA ALA A 137 25.46 -16.61 3.43
C ALA A 137 25.73 -17.27 2.07
N THR A 138 24.82 -18.13 1.62
CA THR A 138 24.92 -18.85 0.35
C THR A 138 24.79 -17.88 -0.82
N PHE A 139 23.82 -16.97 -0.76
CA PHE A 139 23.57 -16.01 -1.82
C PHE A 139 24.66 -14.95 -1.91
N ASN A 140 25.13 -14.41 -0.80
CA ASN A 140 26.29 -13.49 -0.79
C ASN A 140 27.53 -14.14 -1.41
N LYS A 141 27.80 -15.41 -1.09
CA LYS A 141 28.91 -16.15 -1.68
C LYS A 141 28.75 -16.31 -3.19
N SER A 142 27.55 -16.57 -3.70
CA SER A 142 27.31 -16.74 -5.14
C SER A 142 27.42 -15.43 -5.91
N LEU A 143 27.07 -14.29 -5.30
CA LEU A 143 27.17 -12.98 -5.95
C LEU A 143 28.58 -12.39 -5.93
N LYS A 144 29.46 -12.85 -5.03
CA LYS A 144 30.76 -12.23 -4.73
C LYS A 144 31.60 -11.87 -5.96
N ASP A 145 31.72 -12.79 -6.91
CA ASP A 145 32.59 -12.59 -8.08
C ASP A 145 31.95 -11.71 -9.16
N ASN A 146 30.62 -11.54 -9.13
CA ASN A 146 29.86 -10.83 -10.15
C ASN A 146 29.16 -9.57 -9.61
N ILE A 147 29.45 -9.18 -8.38
CA ILE A 147 28.68 -8.16 -7.65
C ILE A 147 28.65 -6.80 -8.36
N LYS A 148 29.75 -6.42 -9.02
CA LYS A 148 29.83 -5.18 -9.80
C LYS A 148 28.99 -5.20 -11.08
N GLN A 149 28.84 -6.36 -11.71
CA GLN A 149 27.99 -6.44 -12.90
C GLN A 149 26.53 -6.45 -12.48
N ILE A 150 26.19 -7.21 -11.42
CA ILE A 150 24.83 -7.24 -10.86
C ILE A 150 24.40 -5.85 -10.40
N SER A 151 25.28 -5.07 -9.77
CA SER A 151 24.93 -3.69 -9.35
C SER A 151 24.58 -2.80 -10.54
N ARG A 152 25.25 -2.94 -11.69
CA ARG A 152 24.92 -2.20 -12.91
C ARG A 152 23.55 -2.59 -13.46
N GLU A 153 23.23 -3.89 -13.48
CA GLU A 153 21.92 -4.38 -13.93
C GLU A 153 20.80 -3.88 -13.00
N MET A 154 21.00 -3.98 -11.68
CA MET A 154 20.04 -3.50 -10.68
C MET A 154 19.84 -1.98 -10.79
N PHE A 155 20.89 -1.21 -10.99
CA PHE A 155 20.80 0.23 -11.25
C PHE A 155 20.01 0.53 -12.52
N ALA A 156 20.32 -0.15 -13.63
CA ALA A 156 19.60 0.03 -14.90
C ALA A 156 18.10 -0.28 -14.78
N ARG A 157 17.71 -1.16 -13.84
CA ARG A 157 16.31 -1.51 -13.55
C ARG A 157 15.66 -0.62 -12.50
N GLY A 158 16.38 0.38 -12.00
CA GLY A 158 15.91 1.37 -11.03
C GLY A 158 15.81 0.85 -9.59
N LEU A 159 16.60 -0.17 -9.25
CA LEU A 159 16.65 -0.74 -7.89
C LEU A 159 17.71 -0.11 -7.01
N LEU A 160 18.70 0.57 -7.59
CA LEU A 160 19.82 1.15 -6.87
C LEU A 160 20.01 2.63 -7.19
N SER A 161 20.61 3.33 -6.25
CA SER A 161 21.24 4.62 -6.45
C SER A 161 22.57 4.50 -7.21
N GLU A 162 22.99 5.62 -7.81
CA GLU A 162 24.29 5.75 -8.46
C GLU A 162 25.45 5.41 -7.49
N SER A 163 25.32 5.77 -6.21
CA SER A 163 26.36 5.50 -5.20
C SER A 163 26.58 4.01 -4.97
N VAL A 164 25.50 3.23 -4.84
CA VAL A 164 25.60 1.79 -4.59
C VAL A 164 25.99 1.03 -5.86
N LYS A 165 25.66 1.56 -7.04
CA LYS A 165 26.20 1.05 -8.30
C LYS A 165 27.72 1.11 -8.34
N GLU A 166 28.32 2.24 -7.95
CA GLU A 166 29.79 2.47 -7.99
C GLU A 166 30.56 1.69 -6.91
N TYR A 167 29.99 1.57 -5.71
CA TYR A 167 30.62 0.88 -4.57
C TYR A 167 29.75 -0.25 -4.01
N PRO A 168 29.53 -1.34 -4.77
CA PRO A 168 28.58 -2.36 -4.38
C PRO A 168 29.16 -3.33 -3.34
N SER A 169 28.37 -3.59 -2.31
CA SER A 169 28.46 -4.74 -1.41
C SER A 169 27.13 -5.46 -1.35
N TYR A 170 27.10 -6.74 -0.97
CA TYR A 170 25.86 -7.49 -0.89
C TYR A 170 24.86 -6.78 0.03
N ASP A 171 25.33 -6.32 1.19
CA ASP A 171 24.53 -5.56 2.15
C ASP A 171 23.94 -4.29 1.55
N SER A 172 24.71 -3.54 0.76
CA SER A 172 24.22 -2.32 0.12
C SER A 172 23.15 -2.61 -0.93
N LEU A 173 23.29 -3.69 -1.71
CA LEU A 173 22.31 -4.10 -2.71
C LEU A 173 20.99 -4.50 -2.04
N ILE A 174 21.06 -5.33 -1.01
CA ILE A 174 19.88 -5.79 -0.28
C ILE A 174 19.21 -4.63 0.45
N ARG A 175 19.98 -3.74 1.08
CA ARG A 175 19.43 -2.58 1.79
C ARG A 175 18.62 -1.66 0.89
N GLU A 176 19.10 -1.35 -0.31
CA GLU A 176 18.36 -0.54 -1.28
C GLU A 176 17.16 -1.29 -1.86
N PHE A 177 17.31 -2.59 -2.12
CA PHE A 177 16.18 -3.43 -2.50
C PHE A 177 15.06 -3.42 -1.44
N GLU A 178 15.39 -3.63 -0.15
CA GLU A 178 14.45 -3.61 0.97
C GLU A 178 13.80 -2.23 1.15
N ALA A 179 14.58 -1.15 1.02
CA ALA A 179 14.06 0.21 1.06
C ALA A 179 13.04 0.43 -0.07
N GLY A 180 13.38 0.04 -1.30
CA GLY A 180 12.48 0.10 -2.46
C GLY A 180 11.21 -0.72 -2.27
N LEU A 181 11.31 -1.91 -1.68
CA LEU A 181 10.20 -2.81 -1.38
C LEU A 181 9.20 -2.17 -0.40
N ASN A 182 9.69 -1.47 0.62
CA ASN A 182 8.85 -0.81 1.64
C ASN A 182 7.95 0.30 1.06
N PHE A 183 8.32 0.89 -0.09
CA PHE A 183 7.49 1.88 -0.77
C PHE A 183 6.36 1.27 -1.62
N LYS A 184 6.37 -0.04 -1.89
CA LYS A 184 5.40 -0.71 -2.78
C LYS A 184 4.09 -1.01 -2.08
N LYS A 185 2.97 -0.48 -2.56
CA LYS A 185 1.65 -0.54 -1.87
C LYS A 185 0.72 -1.67 -2.35
N SER A 186 1.07 -2.38 -3.40
CA SER A 186 0.24 -3.45 -3.98
C SER A 186 1.07 -4.71 -4.26
N VAL A 187 0.40 -5.85 -4.36
CA VAL A 187 1.02 -7.13 -4.72
C VAL A 187 1.76 -7.00 -6.05
N LYS A 188 1.11 -6.46 -7.09
CA LYS A 188 1.74 -6.26 -8.40
C LYS A 188 3.00 -5.40 -8.35
N ALA A 189 2.98 -4.31 -7.59
CA ALA A 189 4.16 -3.45 -7.47
C ALA A 189 5.31 -4.15 -6.71
N ILE A 190 4.98 -5.06 -5.79
CA ILE A 190 5.95 -5.92 -5.10
C ILE A 190 6.49 -7.00 -6.03
N GLU A 191 5.62 -7.69 -6.79
CA GLU A 191 5.99 -8.67 -7.81
C GLU A 191 6.97 -8.06 -8.83
N GLU A 192 6.64 -6.89 -9.39
CA GLU A 192 7.51 -6.17 -10.32
C GLU A 192 8.87 -5.81 -9.71
N HIS A 193 8.89 -5.41 -8.43
CA HIS A 193 10.12 -5.06 -7.72
C HIS A 193 11.01 -6.28 -7.48
N CYS A 194 10.41 -7.38 -7.02
CA CYS A 194 11.07 -8.68 -6.85
C CYS A 194 11.57 -9.24 -8.18
N LYS A 195 10.76 -9.18 -9.24
CA LYS A 195 11.12 -9.67 -10.57
C LYS A 195 12.33 -8.93 -11.12
N LYS A 196 12.37 -7.60 -11.01
CA LYS A 196 13.55 -6.82 -11.42
C LYS A 196 14.80 -7.26 -10.68
N PHE A 197 14.70 -7.57 -9.38
CA PHE A 197 15.83 -8.04 -8.59
C PHE A 197 16.34 -9.40 -9.10
N ILE A 198 15.44 -10.36 -9.26
CA ILE A 198 15.77 -11.70 -9.76
C ILE A 198 16.38 -11.64 -11.17
N GLU A 199 15.77 -10.89 -12.08
CA GLU A 199 16.28 -10.74 -13.45
C GLU A 199 17.67 -10.07 -13.51
N SER A 200 17.94 -9.13 -12.59
CA SER A 200 19.27 -8.50 -12.50
C SER A 200 20.35 -9.54 -12.18
N VAL A 201 20.04 -10.45 -11.26
CA VAL A 201 20.97 -11.52 -10.85
C VAL A 201 21.09 -12.59 -11.92
N MET A 202 19.97 -13.00 -12.52
CA MET A 202 19.92 -14.01 -13.59
C MET A 202 20.63 -13.60 -14.88
N THR A 203 20.90 -12.30 -15.07
CA THR A 203 21.74 -11.84 -16.18
C THR A 203 23.14 -12.46 -16.11
N GLN A 204 23.58 -12.84 -14.91
CA GLN A 204 24.80 -13.64 -14.71
C GLN A 204 24.45 -15.13 -14.83
N LYS A 205 25.13 -15.85 -15.72
CA LYS A 205 24.97 -17.31 -15.86
C LYS A 205 25.59 -18.07 -14.69
N GLY A 206 25.16 -19.31 -14.47
CA GLY A 206 25.81 -20.22 -13.53
C GLY A 206 25.31 -20.05 -12.09
N PRO A 207 26.17 -20.10 -11.05
CA PRO A 207 25.72 -20.07 -9.66
C PRO A 207 24.77 -18.92 -9.28
N PRO A 208 24.97 -17.66 -9.72
CA PRO A 208 24.01 -16.58 -9.43
C PRO A 208 22.62 -16.86 -10.01
N GLU A 209 22.55 -17.36 -11.24
CA GLU A 209 21.29 -17.69 -11.92
C GLU A 209 20.51 -18.76 -11.17
N SER A 210 21.19 -19.83 -10.76
CA SER A 210 20.58 -20.94 -10.01
C SER A 210 20.03 -20.48 -8.66
N HIS A 211 20.80 -19.70 -7.90
CA HIS A 211 20.35 -19.20 -6.59
C HIS A 211 19.25 -18.15 -6.71
N ALA A 212 19.26 -17.32 -7.77
CA ALA A 212 18.17 -16.38 -8.01
C ALA A 212 16.85 -17.12 -8.28
N ARG A 213 16.89 -18.23 -9.03
CA ARG A 213 15.72 -19.09 -9.22
C ARG A 213 15.28 -19.73 -7.90
N GLU A 214 16.21 -20.23 -7.11
CA GLU A 214 15.92 -20.80 -5.79
C GLU A 214 15.20 -19.80 -4.87
N ILE A 215 15.70 -18.57 -4.76
CA ILE A 215 15.00 -17.50 -4.01
C ILE A 215 13.61 -17.21 -4.58
N ALA A 216 13.47 -17.18 -5.91
CA ALA A 216 12.18 -16.93 -6.54
C ALA A 216 11.16 -18.05 -6.26
N GLU A 217 11.61 -19.32 -6.24
CA GLU A 217 10.78 -20.46 -5.84
C GLU A 217 10.42 -20.39 -4.35
N GLU A 218 11.38 -20.14 -3.46
CA GLU A 218 11.11 -20.01 -2.02
C GLU A 218 10.12 -18.89 -1.71
N TRP A 219 10.22 -17.74 -2.41
CA TRP A 219 9.20 -16.70 -2.32
C TRP A 219 7.83 -17.20 -2.76
N ARG A 220 7.73 -17.91 -3.90
CA ARG A 220 6.46 -18.48 -4.36
C ARG A 220 5.87 -19.45 -3.35
N GLU A 221 6.67 -20.39 -2.87
CA GLU A 221 6.25 -21.43 -1.93
C GLU A 221 5.78 -20.82 -0.61
N GLU A 222 6.56 -19.92 -0.02
CA GLU A 222 6.23 -19.35 1.29
C GLU A 222 5.06 -18.36 1.19
N VAL A 223 4.93 -17.60 0.09
CA VAL A 223 3.75 -16.76 -0.16
C VAL A 223 2.50 -17.60 -0.37
N LEU A 224 2.57 -18.66 -1.18
CA LEU A 224 1.44 -19.55 -1.41
C LEU A 224 1.00 -20.23 -0.11
N LYS A 225 1.96 -20.70 0.70
CA LYS A 225 1.72 -21.35 1.99
C LYS A 225 1.11 -20.39 3.03
N THR A 226 1.59 -19.16 3.10
CA THR A 226 1.30 -18.24 4.21
C THR A 226 0.24 -17.18 3.89
N LEU A 227 0.07 -16.84 2.61
CA LEU A 227 -0.87 -15.83 2.11
C LEU A 227 -1.89 -16.40 1.10
N HIS A 228 -1.73 -17.65 0.69
CA HIS A 228 -2.71 -18.40 -0.13
C HIS A 228 -2.98 -17.79 -1.51
N PHE A 229 -1.95 -17.23 -2.15
CA PHE A 229 -2.01 -16.78 -3.55
C PHE A 229 -0.69 -17.03 -4.28
N GLU A 230 -0.76 -17.04 -5.62
CA GLU A 230 0.41 -17.22 -6.49
C GLU A 230 1.21 -15.93 -6.63
N PHE A 231 2.53 -16.01 -6.43
CA PHE A 231 3.43 -14.86 -6.48
C PHE A 231 4.27 -14.85 -7.77
N ASN A 232 4.03 -13.88 -8.64
CA ASN A 232 4.55 -13.87 -10.01
C ASN A 232 5.87 -13.11 -10.09
N VAL A 233 6.99 -13.80 -9.89
CA VAL A 233 8.35 -13.21 -9.84
C VAL A 233 9.37 -13.81 -10.80
N LEU A 234 8.96 -14.78 -11.62
CA LEU A 234 9.71 -15.25 -12.79
C LEU A 234 8.98 -14.86 -14.08
#